data_AF-A0AAV3WYT1-F1
#
_entry.id   AF-A0AAV3WYT1-F1
#
_cell.length_a   1.000
_cell.length_b   1.000
_cell.length_c   1.000
_cell.angle_alpha   90.00
_cell.angle_beta   90.00
_cell.angle_gamma   90.00
#
_symmetry.space_group_name_H-M   'P 1'
#
loop_
_entity.id
_entity.type
_entity.pdbx_description
1 polymer ?
#
loop_
_entity_poly.entity_id
_entity_poly.type
_entity_poly.pdbx_seq_one_letter_code
_entity_poly.pdbx_strand_id
1 'polypeptide(L)'
;MRVKLLTRVGFVAMAILAISATTSLAQQQSERYPTATELQRLREKLRQQIRSSNIQDRRSPAEKQSREAFVRAWSRVAPAVSPFLGDWSGYEESLSIYPSNTSGRVCLIYIGIQEAELSLGTVSNGQIRTNRREVILKEGDYLGVASVRNNQPDIFVETPYHSPVSLPAPRQFAQSSGTTTEEVNKVVREFNASGCRLALPSLR
;
A
#
# COMPACT_ATOMS: atom_id res chain seq x y z
N MET A 1 -47.27 -68.01 29.01
CA MET A 1 -48.32 -67.12 28.48
C MET A 1 -48.37 -65.86 29.35
N ARG A 2 -48.07 -64.68 28.76
CA ARG A 2 -48.35 -63.27 29.17
C ARG A 2 -48.27 -62.88 30.67
N VAL A 3 -47.24 -62.15 31.13
CA VAL A 3 -47.01 -60.66 31.17
C VAL A 3 -47.73 -59.90 32.31
N LYS A 4 -46.95 -59.21 33.17
CA LYS A 4 -47.07 -57.79 33.65
C LYS A 4 -46.14 -57.59 34.88
N LEU A 5 -45.00 -56.89 34.83
CA LEU A 5 -44.73 -55.43 34.72
C LEU A 5 -45.08 -54.61 35.98
N LEU A 6 -44.06 -54.13 36.72
CA LEU A 6 -44.05 -52.90 37.55
C LEU A 6 -42.57 -52.54 37.85
N THR A 7 -41.97 -51.51 37.24
CA THR A 7 -41.71 -50.14 37.78
C THR A 7 -40.89 -50.10 39.08
N ARG A 8 -39.82 -49.31 39.29
CA ARG A 8 -39.44 -47.96 38.81
C ARG A 8 -37.99 -47.63 39.28
N VAL A 9 -37.32 -46.79 38.49
CA VAL A 9 -36.45 -45.64 38.87
C VAL A 9 -35.07 -45.90 39.51
N GLY A 10 -34.03 -45.43 38.81
CA GLY A 10 -32.70 -45.11 39.34
C GLY A 10 -31.90 -44.30 38.31
N PHE A 11 -31.63 -43.05 38.65
CA PHE A 11 -31.10 -41.93 37.86
C PHE A 11 -29.56 -41.97 37.65
N VAL A 12 -29.04 -41.10 36.74
CA VAL A 12 -27.64 -40.59 36.62
C VAL A 12 -26.67 -41.51 35.84
N ALA A 13 -25.80 -41.13 34.87
CA ALA A 13 -25.30 -39.86 34.37
C ALA A 13 -24.60 -40.00 32.99
N MET A 14 -24.44 -38.84 32.35
CA MET A 14 -23.31 -38.39 31.52
C MET A 14 -23.14 -38.86 30.08
N ALA A 15 -23.48 -37.92 29.21
CA ALA A 15 -23.00 -37.72 27.85
C ALA A 15 -21.47 -37.74 27.75
N ILE A 16 -20.95 -38.44 26.73
CA ILE A 16 -19.62 -38.20 26.18
C ILE A 16 -19.84 -37.64 24.76
N LEU A 17 -19.86 -36.32 24.66
CA LEU A 17 -19.67 -35.60 23.41
C LEU A 17 -18.21 -35.76 23.03
N ALA A 18 -17.92 -36.65 22.08
CA ALA A 18 -16.62 -36.70 21.42
C ALA A 18 -16.49 -35.43 20.57
N ILE A 19 -15.79 -34.43 21.14
CA ILE A 19 -15.38 -33.22 20.46
C ILE A 19 -14.34 -33.64 19.42
N SER A 20 -14.78 -33.83 18.18
CA SER A 20 -13.92 -33.86 17.01
C SER A 20 -13.36 -32.45 16.82
N ALA A 21 -12.33 -32.10 17.60
CA ALA A 21 -11.50 -30.94 17.33
C ALA A 21 -10.67 -31.25 16.08
N THR A 22 -11.29 -31.10 14.90
CA THR A 22 -10.53 -30.84 13.69
C THR A 22 -9.83 -29.52 13.94
N THR A 23 -8.56 -29.60 14.34
CA THR A 23 -7.62 -28.49 14.20
C THR A 23 -7.55 -28.18 12.72
N SER A 24 -8.43 -27.29 12.27
CA SER A 24 -8.20 -26.50 11.07
C SER A 24 -6.89 -25.77 11.32
N LEU A 25 -5.81 -26.32 10.74
CA LEU A 25 -4.63 -25.55 10.43
C LEU A 25 -5.13 -24.45 9.48
N ALA A 26 -5.60 -23.34 10.07
CA ALA A 26 -5.72 -22.10 9.37
C ALA A 26 -4.32 -21.82 8.83
N GLN A 27 -4.10 -22.09 7.54
CA GLN A 27 -2.93 -21.61 6.84
C GLN A 27 -2.90 -20.12 7.10
N GLN A 28 -2.02 -19.70 7.99
CA GLN A 28 -1.82 -18.30 8.31
C GLN A 28 -1.41 -17.65 6.99
N GLN A 29 -2.36 -16.96 6.36
CA GLN A 29 -2.16 -16.26 5.10
C GLN A 29 -1.00 -15.31 5.33
N SER A 30 0.17 -15.67 4.79
CA SER A 30 1.38 -14.90 5.04
C SER A 30 1.30 -13.64 4.19
N GLU A 31 0.70 -12.59 4.73
CA GLU A 31 1.02 -11.22 4.33
C GLU A 31 2.48 -11.02 4.76
N ARG A 32 3.43 -11.29 3.87
CA ARG A 32 4.86 -11.07 4.10
C ARG A 32 5.38 -10.13 3.02
N TYR A 33 6.53 -9.53 3.28
CA TYR A 33 7.25 -8.89 2.19
C TYR A 33 7.67 -9.94 1.14
N PRO A 34 7.68 -9.57 -0.16
CA PRO A 34 8.36 -10.36 -1.16
C PRO A 34 9.85 -10.53 -0.80
N THR A 35 10.39 -11.71 -1.05
CA THR A 35 11.81 -12.04 -0.91
C THR A 35 12.64 -11.33 -1.98
N ALA A 36 13.97 -11.28 -1.84
CA ALA A 36 14.84 -10.68 -2.84
C ALA A 36 14.71 -11.32 -4.23
N THR A 37 14.62 -12.65 -4.30
CA THR A 37 14.43 -13.38 -5.56
C THR A 37 13.07 -13.08 -6.21
N GLU A 38 12.01 -12.98 -5.40
CA GLU A 38 10.68 -12.60 -5.89
C GLU A 38 10.68 -11.15 -6.40
N LEU A 39 11.28 -10.22 -5.65
CA LEU A 39 11.40 -8.81 -6.07
C LEU A 39 12.14 -8.67 -7.40
N GLN A 40 13.18 -9.45 -7.64
CA GLN A 40 13.90 -9.42 -8.92
C GLN A 40 12.99 -9.85 -10.09
N ARG A 41 12.17 -10.89 -9.90
CA ARG A 41 11.20 -11.34 -10.91
C ARG A 41 10.09 -10.31 -11.13
N LEU A 42 9.57 -9.74 -10.04
CA LEU A 42 8.54 -8.70 -10.11
C LEU A 42 9.07 -7.43 -10.79
N ARG A 43 10.34 -7.06 -10.56
CA ARG A 43 10.97 -5.94 -11.27
C ARG A 43 11.05 -6.18 -12.78
N GLU A 44 11.35 -7.41 -13.21
CA GLU A 44 11.31 -7.74 -14.64
C GLU A 44 9.87 -7.71 -15.19
N LYS A 45 8.89 -8.21 -14.43
CA LYS A 45 7.46 -8.07 -14.77
C LYS A 45 7.06 -6.61 -14.95
N LEU A 46 7.48 -5.71 -14.04
CA LEU A 46 7.24 -4.28 -14.14
C LEU A 46 7.82 -3.69 -15.43
N ARG A 47 9.06 -4.03 -15.76
CA ARG A 47 9.70 -3.56 -17.01
C ARG A 47 8.97 -4.04 -18.25
N GLN A 48 8.47 -5.28 -18.22
CA GLN A 48 7.65 -5.82 -19.29
C GLN A 48 6.34 -5.05 -19.43
N GLN A 49 5.63 -4.79 -18.31
CA GLN A 49 4.40 -3.98 -18.31
C GLN A 49 4.65 -2.59 -18.88
N ILE A 50 5.74 -1.92 -18.49
CA ILE A 50 6.11 -0.60 -19.02
C ILE A 50 6.31 -0.65 -20.53
N ARG A 51 7.06 -1.64 -21.05
CA ARG A 51 7.32 -1.79 -22.49
C ARG A 51 6.06 -2.12 -23.30
N SER A 52 5.14 -2.89 -22.73
CA SER A 52 3.88 -3.24 -23.39
C SER A 52 2.81 -2.17 -23.23
N SER A 53 3.00 -1.20 -22.33
CA SER A 53 2.02 -0.15 -22.07
C SER A 53 2.06 0.91 -23.16
N ASN A 54 0.88 1.33 -23.64
CA ASN A 54 0.73 2.49 -24.52
C ASN A 54 0.50 3.79 -23.71
N ILE A 55 1.11 3.86 -22.51
CA ILE A 55 0.96 5.02 -21.63
C ILE A 55 1.69 6.21 -22.26
N GLN A 56 0.92 7.22 -22.64
CA GLN A 56 1.47 8.49 -23.10
C GLN A 56 1.66 9.43 -21.92
N ASP A 57 2.87 9.96 -21.77
CA ASP A 57 3.12 11.01 -20.79
C ASP A 57 2.48 12.34 -21.24
N ARG A 58 1.34 12.68 -20.63
CA ARG A 58 0.54 13.87 -20.97
C ARG A 58 0.95 15.13 -20.21
N ARG A 59 1.98 15.06 -19.35
CA ARG A 59 2.48 16.22 -18.62
C ARG A 59 2.98 17.29 -19.59
N SER A 60 2.58 18.52 -19.33
CA SER A 60 3.12 19.73 -19.97
C SER A 60 4.59 19.94 -19.59
N PRO A 61 5.36 20.72 -20.38
CA PRO A 61 6.72 21.11 -20.02
C PRO A 61 6.82 21.78 -18.65
N ALA A 62 5.82 22.59 -18.28
CA ALA A 62 5.78 23.28 -16.98
C ALA A 62 5.62 22.29 -15.81
N GLU A 63 4.76 21.27 -15.96
CA GLU A 63 4.60 20.22 -14.94
C GLU A 63 5.89 19.40 -14.77
N LYS A 64 6.55 19.05 -15.88
CA LYS A 64 7.85 18.36 -15.85
C LYS A 64 8.91 19.19 -15.14
N GLN A 65 9.02 20.47 -15.49
CA GLN A 65 9.98 21.38 -14.85
C GLN A 65 9.71 21.56 -13.36
N SER A 66 8.43 21.74 -12.98
CA SER A 66 8.02 21.84 -11.57
C SER A 66 8.38 20.58 -10.79
N ARG A 67 8.06 19.41 -11.35
CA ARG A 67 8.37 18.09 -10.80
C ARG A 67 9.87 17.94 -10.56
N GLU A 68 10.69 18.23 -11.57
CA GLU A 68 12.13 18.11 -11.46
C GLU A 68 12.72 19.09 -10.43
N ALA A 69 12.22 20.33 -10.38
CA ALA A 69 12.67 21.31 -9.39
C ALA A 69 12.36 20.83 -7.96
N PHE A 70 11.18 20.24 -7.76
CA PHE A 70 10.78 19.65 -6.49
C PHE A 70 11.69 18.47 -6.08
N VAL A 71 11.98 17.54 -6.99
CA VAL A 71 12.93 16.43 -6.74
C VAL A 71 14.33 16.95 -6.44
N ARG A 72 14.83 17.92 -7.22
CA ARG A 72 16.16 18.53 -7.03
C ARG A 72 16.30 19.25 -5.69
N ALA A 73 15.24 19.89 -5.20
CA ALA A 73 15.26 20.52 -3.89
C ALA A 73 15.44 19.47 -2.78
N TRP A 74 14.69 18.37 -2.87
CA TRP A 74 14.75 17.28 -1.88
C TRP A 74 16.00 16.40 -1.99
N SER A 75 16.61 16.28 -3.16
CA SER A 75 17.79 15.41 -3.35
C SER A 75 18.99 15.85 -2.51
N ARG A 76 19.06 17.14 -2.12
CA ARG A 76 20.12 17.68 -1.25
C ARG A 76 20.01 17.20 0.18
N VAL A 77 18.80 16.94 0.68
CA VAL A 77 18.55 16.57 2.09
C VAL A 77 18.17 15.11 2.26
N ALA A 78 17.56 14.49 1.24
CA ALA A 78 17.07 13.12 1.28
C ALA A 78 17.21 12.45 -0.11
N PRO A 79 18.45 12.21 -0.59
CA PRO A 79 18.72 11.72 -1.95
C PRO A 79 18.11 10.34 -2.23
N ALA A 80 18.00 9.48 -1.23
CA ALA A 80 17.35 8.17 -1.39
C ALA A 80 15.82 8.30 -1.59
N VAL A 81 15.20 9.29 -0.95
CA VAL A 81 13.75 9.52 -0.95
C VAL A 81 13.32 10.32 -2.18
N SER A 82 14.11 11.33 -2.58
CA SER A 82 13.73 12.30 -3.59
C SER A 82 13.22 11.72 -4.92
N PRO A 83 13.75 10.60 -5.46
CA PRO A 83 13.26 10.03 -6.71
C PRO A 83 11.80 9.57 -6.62
N PHE A 84 11.33 9.20 -5.44
CA PHE A 84 9.98 8.65 -5.23
C PHE A 84 8.93 9.71 -4.95
N LEU A 85 9.31 10.89 -4.48
CA LEU A 85 8.36 11.91 -4.05
C LEU A 85 7.42 12.29 -5.20
N GLY A 86 6.30 12.97 -4.98
CA GLY A 86 5.41 13.40 -6.08
C GLY A 86 4.10 12.64 -6.11
N ASP A 87 3.19 13.11 -6.95
CA ASP A 87 1.91 12.47 -7.18
C ASP A 87 1.96 11.65 -8.46
N TRP A 88 1.71 10.35 -8.34
CA TRP A 88 1.86 9.38 -9.40
C TRP A 88 0.49 8.89 -9.86
N SER A 89 0.25 8.94 -11.17
CA SER A 89 -1.06 8.59 -11.75
C SER A 89 -1.13 7.10 -12.10
N GLY A 90 -2.22 6.44 -11.71
CA GLY A 90 -2.57 5.08 -12.12
C GLY A 90 -3.89 5.06 -12.92
N TYR A 91 -4.41 3.86 -13.18
CA TYR A 91 -5.71 3.71 -13.83
C TYR A 91 -6.84 3.86 -12.80
N GLU A 92 -7.57 4.98 -12.85
CA GLU A 92 -8.65 5.32 -11.89
C GLU A 92 -8.19 5.48 -10.43
N GLU A 93 -6.88 5.59 -10.21
CA GLU A 93 -6.25 5.72 -8.90
C GLU A 93 -5.01 6.62 -8.97
N SER A 94 -4.52 7.06 -7.83
CA SER A 94 -3.26 7.79 -7.69
C SER A 94 -2.54 7.46 -6.39
N LEU A 95 -1.22 7.61 -6.43
CA LEU A 95 -0.33 7.38 -5.31
C LEU A 95 0.57 8.60 -5.11
N SER A 96 0.27 9.39 -4.08
CA SER A 96 1.09 10.53 -3.69
C SER A 96 2.11 10.13 -2.63
N ILE A 97 3.39 10.40 -2.87
CA ILE A 97 4.50 10.08 -1.97
C ILE A 97 5.11 11.37 -1.42
N TYR A 98 4.92 11.58 -0.13
CA TYR A 98 5.36 12.76 0.60
C TYR A 98 6.62 12.47 1.43
N PRO A 99 7.52 13.45 1.56
CA PRO A 99 8.64 13.36 2.48
C PRO A 99 8.17 13.43 3.94
N SER A 100 8.90 12.77 4.84
CA SER A 100 8.72 12.87 6.29
C SER A 100 9.84 13.69 6.94
N ASN A 101 9.59 14.22 8.14
CA ASN A 101 10.63 14.79 9.01
C ASN A 101 11.64 13.75 9.51
N THR A 102 11.33 12.46 9.37
CA THR A 102 12.21 11.36 9.77
C THR A 102 13.01 10.87 8.58
N SER A 103 14.34 10.82 8.73
CA SER A 103 15.23 10.40 7.65
C SER A 103 14.86 9.02 7.08
N GLY A 104 14.85 8.91 5.76
CA GLY A 104 14.50 7.69 5.04
C GLY A 104 13.02 7.29 5.12
N ARG A 105 12.15 8.06 5.78
CA ARG A 105 10.71 7.78 5.83
C ARG A 105 9.92 8.62 4.84
N VAL A 106 8.82 8.06 4.38
CA VAL A 106 7.85 8.69 3.49
C VAL A 106 6.44 8.40 3.97
N CYS A 107 5.51 9.26 3.55
CA CYS A 107 4.09 9.04 3.71
C CYS A 107 3.49 8.82 2.33
N LEU A 108 2.65 7.81 2.19
CA LEU A 108 1.98 7.49 0.94
C LEU A 108 0.50 7.74 1.15
N ILE A 109 -0.12 8.55 0.30
CA ILE A 109 -1.57 8.64 0.22
C ILE A 109 -1.99 7.96 -1.06
N TYR A 110 -2.74 6.87 -0.92
CA TYR A 110 -3.42 6.21 -2.01
C TYR A 110 -4.82 6.79 -2.14
N ILE A 111 -5.25 7.00 -3.38
CA ILE A 111 -6.61 7.37 -3.73
C ILE A 111 -7.09 6.45 -4.83
N GLY A 112 -8.26 5.86 -4.63
CA GLY A 112 -8.99 5.10 -5.63
C GLY A 112 -10.47 5.50 -5.63
N ILE A 113 -11.30 4.73 -6.31
CA ILE A 113 -12.74 4.95 -6.36
C ILE A 113 -13.31 4.85 -4.93
N GLN A 114 -13.81 5.97 -4.40
CA GLN A 114 -14.40 6.07 -3.06
C GLN A 114 -13.48 5.67 -1.90
N GLU A 115 -12.16 5.70 -2.12
CA GLU A 115 -11.17 5.25 -1.15
C GLU A 115 -10.03 6.27 -1.04
N ALA A 116 -9.63 6.57 0.20
CA ALA A 116 -8.45 7.35 0.49
C ALA A 116 -7.74 6.76 1.72
N GLU A 117 -6.49 6.34 1.55
CA GLU A 117 -5.74 5.66 2.61
C GLU A 117 -4.35 6.27 2.78
N LEU A 118 -3.94 6.44 4.04
CA LEU A 118 -2.57 6.79 4.39
C LEU A 118 -1.78 5.51 4.72
N SER A 119 -0.57 5.41 4.19
CA SER A 119 0.43 4.41 4.56
C SER A 119 1.77 5.07 4.86
N LEU A 120 2.60 4.38 5.64
CA LEU A 120 3.96 4.84 5.96
C LEU A 120 4.98 3.93 5.30
N GLY A 121 6.04 4.54 4.77
CA GLY A 121 7.09 3.84 4.05
C GLY A 121 8.47 4.13 4.61
N THR A 122 9.38 3.15 4.48
CA THR A 122 10.81 3.35 4.66
C THR A 122 11.54 3.07 3.35
N VAL A 123 12.37 4.02 2.95
CA VAL A 123 13.17 3.95 1.73
C VAL A 123 14.52 3.31 2.03
N SER A 124 14.83 2.24 1.32
CA SER A 124 16.12 1.55 1.41
C SER A 124 16.38 0.81 0.11
N ASN A 125 17.64 0.71 -0.33
CA ASN A 125 18.03 -0.04 -1.53
C ASN A 125 17.22 0.29 -2.80
N GLY A 126 16.87 1.58 -2.98
CA GLY A 126 16.09 2.02 -4.15
C GLY A 126 14.67 1.48 -4.21
N GLN A 127 14.05 1.20 -3.06
CA GLN A 127 12.65 0.78 -2.94
C GLN A 127 12.02 1.34 -1.66
N ILE A 128 10.68 1.38 -1.60
CA ILE A 128 9.94 1.74 -0.38
C ILE A 128 9.30 0.48 0.18
N ARG A 129 9.52 0.19 1.47
CA ARG A 129 8.76 -0.84 2.20
C ARG A 129 7.68 -0.19 3.03
N THR A 130 6.42 -0.56 2.82
CA THR A 130 5.27 0.05 3.50
C THR A 130 4.89 -0.72 4.77
N ASN A 131 4.24 -0.07 5.72
CA ASN A 131 3.65 -0.72 6.90
C ASN A 131 2.52 -1.73 6.54
N ARG A 132 2.08 -1.78 5.28
CA ARG A 132 1.15 -2.77 4.72
C ARG A 132 1.84 -3.97 4.08
N ARG A 133 3.16 -4.11 4.28
CA ARG A 133 3.99 -5.20 3.74
C ARG A 133 4.10 -5.19 2.21
N GLU A 134 3.94 -4.02 1.60
CA GLU A 134 4.14 -3.81 0.17
C GLU A 134 5.54 -3.25 -0.09
N VAL A 135 6.02 -3.44 -1.32
CA VAL A 135 7.27 -2.89 -1.80
C VAL A 135 6.99 -2.04 -3.04
N ILE A 136 7.23 -0.74 -2.94
CA ILE A 136 7.19 0.16 -4.09
C ILE A 136 8.51 0.06 -4.84
N LEU A 137 8.43 -0.41 -6.08
CA LEU A 137 9.53 -0.50 -7.03
C LEU A 137 9.48 0.69 -7.98
N LYS A 138 10.64 1.24 -8.34
CA LYS A 138 10.74 2.35 -9.30
C LYS A 138 11.60 1.94 -10.49
N GLU A 139 11.11 2.21 -11.70
CA GLU A 139 11.82 1.99 -12.96
C GLU A 139 11.59 3.21 -13.86
N GLY A 140 12.59 4.10 -13.97
CA GLY A 140 12.41 5.37 -14.68
C GLY A 140 11.29 6.22 -14.05
N ASP A 141 10.39 6.76 -14.88
CA ASP A 141 9.22 7.54 -14.46
C ASP A 141 7.99 6.65 -14.15
N TYR A 142 8.22 5.43 -13.68
CA TYR A 142 7.17 4.48 -13.32
C TYR A 142 7.36 3.89 -11.92
N LEU A 143 6.25 3.57 -11.25
CA LEU A 143 6.22 2.77 -10.02
C LEU A 143 5.36 1.51 -10.18
N GLY A 144 5.78 0.45 -9.50
CA GLY A 144 4.98 -0.76 -9.29
C GLY A 144 4.84 -1.07 -7.80
N VAL A 145 3.70 -1.65 -7.41
CA VAL A 145 3.41 -2.07 -6.04
C VAL A 145 3.49 -3.58 -5.95
N ALA A 146 4.59 -4.09 -5.40
CA ALA A 146 4.80 -5.51 -5.19
C ALA A 146 4.29 -5.95 -3.81
N SER A 147 3.49 -7.01 -3.75
CA SER A 147 3.10 -7.62 -2.46
C SER A 147 2.95 -9.14 -2.59
N VAL A 148 2.76 -9.82 -1.46
CA VAL A 148 2.48 -11.26 -1.44
C VAL A 148 1.09 -11.47 -0.85
N ARG A 149 0.16 -11.97 -1.66
CA ARG A 149 -1.20 -12.32 -1.23
C ARG A 149 -1.44 -13.80 -1.49
N ASN A 150 -2.01 -14.51 -0.52
CA ASN A 150 -2.20 -15.97 -0.62
C ASN A 150 -0.92 -16.73 -1.01
N ASN A 151 0.24 -16.28 -0.48
CA ASN A 151 1.58 -16.77 -0.79
C ASN A 151 1.98 -16.66 -2.28
N GLN A 152 1.28 -15.83 -3.06
CA GLN A 152 1.63 -15.51 -4.44
C GLN A 152 2.19 -14.09 -4.51
N PRO A 153 3.48 -13.92 -4.88
CA PRO A 153 4.08 -12.62 -5.10
C PRO A 153 3.56 -12.03 -6.42
N ASP A 154 3.05 -10.81 -6.39
CA ASP A 154 2.59 -10.12 -7.59
C ASP A 154 2.78 -8.59 -7.53
N ILE A 155 2.65 -7.94 -8.69
CA ILE A 155 2.47 -6.50 -8.85
C ILE A 155 0.98 -6.22 -9.06
N PHE A 156 0.38 -5.48 -8.13
CA PHE A 156 -1.08 -5.29 -8.05
C PHE A 156 -1.62 -4.15 -8.90
N VAL A 157 -0.77 -3.52 -9.69
CA VAL A 157 -1.17 -2.48 -10.64
C VAL A 157 -1.11 -3.06 -12.06
N GLU A 158 -2.26 -3.11 -12.72
CA GLU A 158 -2.36 -3.53 -14.12
C GLU A 158 -1.57 -2.58 -15.02
N THR A 159 -1.76 -1.28 -14.77
CA THR A 159 -1.00 -0.18 -15.37
C THR A 159 -0.08 0.39 -14.30
N PRO A 160 1.26 0.33 -14.47
CA PRO A 160 2.20 0.95 -13.53
C PRO A 160 1.87 2.41 -13.30
N TYR A 161 2.00 2.89 -12.05
CA TYR A 161 1.88 4.32 -11.81
C TYR A 161 2.93 5.07 -12.63
N HIS A 162 2.58 6.22 -13.18
CA HIS A 162 3.42 6.92 -14.15
C HIS A 162 3.29 8.44 -14.05
N SER A 163 4.03 9.13 -14.90
CA SER A 163 3.93 10.58 -15.14
C SER A 163 3.84 11.41 -13.86
N PRO A 164 4.81 11.31 -12.94
CA PRO A 164 4.68 11.98 -11.66
C PRO A 164 4.66 13.50 -11.80
N VAL A 165 3.81 14.16 -11.03
CA VAL A 165 3.76 15.62 -10.89
C VAL A 165 4.22 16.05 -9.50
N SER A 166 4.33 17.37 -9.28
CA SER A 166 4.60 17.93 -7.95
C SER A 166 3.44 17.62 -7.00
N LEU A 167 3.74 17.52 -5.70
CA LEU A 167 2.75 17.08 -4.72
C LEU A 167 1.59 18.07 -4.56
N PRO A 168 0.33 17.59 -4.61
CA PRO A 168 -0.83 18.36 -4.21
C PRO A 168 -0.88 18.52 -2.68
N ALA A 169 -1.74 19.40 -2.18
CA ALA A 169 -2.05 19.42 -0.75
C ALA A 169 -2.90 18.17 -0.37
N PRO A 170 -2.74 17.55 0.81
CA PRO A 170 -3.39 16.28 1.15
C PRO A 170 -4.91 16.39 1.17
N ARG A 171 -5.44 17.55 1.55
CA ARG A 171 -6.89 17.83 1.54
C ARG A 171 -7.43 17.94 0.11
N GLN A 172 -6.72 18.64 -0.77
CA GLN A 172 -7.11 18.76 -2.19
C GLN A 172 -7.07 17.39 -2.87
N PHE A 173 -6.07 16.59 -2.50
CA PHE A 173 -5.91 15.22 -2.97
C PHE A 173 -7.06 14.34 -2.45
N ALA A 174 -7.27 14.22 -1.14
CA ALA A 174 -8.32 13.34 -0.60
C ALA A 174 -9.75 13.75 -1.02
N GLN A 175 -10.01 15.00 -1.39
CA GLN A 175 -11.33 15.39 -1.90
C GLN A 175 -11.62 14.87 -3.32
N SER A 176 -10.62 14.45 -4.09
CA SER A 176 -10.82 13.97 -5.46
C SER A 176 -11.32 12.52 -5.56
N SER A 177 -11.33 11.73 -4.48
CA SER A 177 -11.79 10.33 -4.50
C SER A 177 -13.30 10.13 -4.49
N GLY A 178 -14.10 11.19 -4.27
CA GLY A 178 -15.52 11.03 -3.94
C GLY A 178 -15.76 10.38 -2.56
N THR A 179 -14.72 10.37 -1.71
CA THR A 179 -14.70 9.89 -0.32
C THR A 179 -15.42 10.86 0.63
N THR A 180 -15.78 10.37 1.81
CA THR A 180 -16.48 11.18 2.83
C THR A 180 -15.57 12.24 3.45
N THR A 181 -16.17 13.32 3.96
CA THR A 181 -15.44 14.35 4.72
C THR A 181 -14.72 13.76 5.95
N GLU A 182 -15.27 12.71 6.55
CA GLU A 182 -14.68 12.03 7.71
C GLU A 182 -13.36 11.32 7.36
N GLU A 183 -13.35 10.57 6.25
CA GLU A 183 -12.15 9.91 5.74
C GLU A 183 -11.06 10.91 5.35
N VAL A 184 -11.43 11.99 4.64
CA VAL A 184 -10.51 13.09 4.34
C VAL A 184 -9.88 13.65 5.61
N ASN A 185 -10.70 13.93 6.64
CA ASN A 185 -10.20 14.45 7.91
C ASN A 185 -9.32 13.43 8.64
N LYS A 186 -9.62 12.14 8.57
CA LYS A 186 -8.79 11.06 9.12
C LYS A 186 -7.41 11.05 8.46
N VAL A 187 -7.34 11.01 7.12
CA VAL A 187 -6.08 11.02 6.37
C VAL A 187 -5.25 12.26 6.71
N VAL A 188 -5.86 13.44 6.75
CA VAL A 188 -5.16 14.69 7.08
C VAL A 188 -4.60 14.67 8.51
N ARG A 189 -5.36 14.15 9.49
CA ARG A 189 -4.86 14.02 10.88
C ARG A 189 -3.68 13.07 10.95
N GLU A 190 -3.78 11.89 10.34
CA GLU A 190 -2.73 10.88 10.36
C GLU A 190 -1.47 11.36 9.61
N PHE A 191 -1.64 12.10 8.51
CA PHE A 191 -0.55 12.74 7.77
C PHE A 191 0.23 13.71 8.66
N ASN A 192 -0.49 14.59 9.37
CA ASN A 192 0.15 15.55 10.28
C ASN A 192 0.84 14.85 11.45
N ALA A 193 0.19 13.85 12.05
CA ALA A 193 0.74 13.08 13.17
C ALA A 193 2.02 12.30 12.78
N SER A 194 2.13 11.90 11.52
CA SER A 194 3.28 11.16 10.99
C SER A 194 4.46 12.05 10.55
N GLY A 195 4.35 13.37 10.74
CA GLY A 195 5.41 14.33 10.43
C GLY A 195 5.66 14.51 8.92
N CYS A 196 4.67 14.20 8.09
CA CYS A 196 4.74 14.36 6.64
C CYS A 196 4.77 15.84 6.24
N ARG A 197 5.39 16.16 5.10
CA ARG A 197 5.57 17.55 4.65
C ARG A 197 5.12 17.78 3.22
N LEU A 198 4.59 18.98 2.98
CA LEU A 198 4.23 19.49 1.65
C LEU A 198 5.24 20.50 1.13
N ALA A 199 5.88 21.21 2.05
CA ALA A 199 6.81 22.28 1.72
C ALA A 199 8.11 21.71 1.17
N LEU A 200 8.83 22.56 0.43
CA LEU A 200 10.24 22.37 0.13
C LEU A 200 11.03 22.14 1.43
N PRO A 201 12.16 21.43 1.36
CA PRO A 201 12.95 21.21 2.56
C PRO A 201 13.40 22.55 3.14
N SER A 202 13.25 22.70 4.45
CA SER A 202 13.87 23.82 5.16
C SER A 202 15.38 23.61 5.09
N LEU A 203 16.11 24.51 4.42
CA LEU A 203 17.56 24.58 4.52
C LEU A 203 17.88 24.78 6.01
N ARG A 204 18.42 23.74 6.65
CA ARG A 204 19.04 23.83 7.98
C ARG A 204 20.52 23.66 7.79
#